data_AF-A0A9Q3HRZ3-F1
#
_entry.id   AF-A0A9Q3HRZ3-F1
#
_cell.length_a   1.000
_cell.length_b   1.000
_cell.length_c   1.000
_cell.angle_alpha   90.00
_cell.angle_beta   90.00
_cell.angle_gamma   90.00
#
_symmetry.space_group_name_H-M   'P 1'
#
loop_
_entity.id
_entity.type
_entity.pdbx_description
1 polymer ?
#
loop_
_entity_poly.entity_id
_entity_poly.type
_entity_poly.pdbx_seq_one_letter_code
_entity_poly.pdbx_strand_id
1 'polypeptide(L)'
;MDWVKALPPSGDRSYNACLVIVDRYSNTPIFLPCHKDNTAMGTALLWSGVISHTGLFKDIISDRDPKFTSALCTNLHRLFGTNFTF
;
A
#
# COMPACT_ATOMS: atom_id res chain seq x y z
N MET A 1 6.81 1.52 3.13
CA MET A 1 5.79 0.87 2.27
C MET A 1 6.35 0.85 0.87
N ASP A 2 6.33 -0.31 0.23
CA ASP A 2 6.99 -0.51 -1.06
C ASP A 2 6.27 -1.59 -1.89
N TRP A 3 6.47 -1.59 -3.20
CA TRP A 3 5.92 -2.56 -4.13
C TRP A 3 6.95 -3.59 -4.56
N VAL A 4 6.67 -4.86 -4.27
CA VAL A 4 7.38 -5.98 -4.90
C VAL A 4 6.68 -6.29 -6.22
N LYS A 5 7.33 -5.95 -7.33
CA LYS A 5 6.83 -6.12 -8.70
C LYS A 5 7.47 -7.34 -9.38
N ALA A 6 6.88 -7.77 -10.49
CA ALA A 6 7.39 -8.85 -11.35
C ALA A 6 7.46 -10.24 -10.68
N LEU A 7 6.50 -10.54 -9.82
CA LEU A 7 6.33 -11.89 -9.27
C LEU A 7 5.69 -12.80 -10.33
N PRO A 8 6.01 -14.12 -10.33
CA PRO A 8 5.29 -15.08 -11.15
C PRO A 8 3.80 -15.07 -10.77
N PRO A 9 2.88 -15.04 -11.75
CA PRO A 9 1.44 -15.00 -11.49
C PRO A 9 1.03 -16.21 -10.67
N SER A 10 0.36 -15.98 -9.54
CA SER A 10 0.06 -17.01 -8.53
C SER A 10 -1.37 -16.93 -8.01
N GLY A 11 -1.94 -18.10 -7.69
CA GLY A 11 -3.31 -18.28 -7.17
C GLY A 11 -4.42 -18.11 -8.20
N ASP A 12 -5.67 -18.30 -7.78
CA ASP A 12 -6.86 -18.27 -8.66
C ASP A 12 -7.03 -16.93 -9.40
N ARG A 13 -6.55 -15.84 -8.80
CA ARG A 13 -6.63 -14.49 -9.35
C ARG A 13 -5.36 -14.07 -10.11
N SER A 14 -4.34 -14.93 -10.20
CA SER A 14 -3.09 -14.65 -10.92
C SER A 14 -2.42 -13.32 -10.50
N TYR A 15 -2.30 -13.09 -9.19
CA TYR A 15 -1.60 -11.93 -8.66
C TYR A 15 -0.11 -11.99 -9.03
N ASN A 16 0.46 -10.85 -9.45
CA ASN A 16 1.82 -10.75 -9.99
C ASN A 16 2.65 -9.62 -9.34
N ALA A 17 2.12 -9.01 -8.29
CA ALA A 17 2.81 -8.04 -7.45
C ALA A 17 2.30 -8.11 -6.02
N CYS A 18 3.01 -7.48 -5.09
CA CYS A 18 2.62 -7.37 -3.71
C CYS A 18 2.93 -5.98 -3.15
N LEU A 19 1.98 -5.38 -2.44
CA LEU A 19 2.24 -4.21 -1.60
C LEU A 19 2.73 -4.70 -0.25
N VAL A 20 3.91 -4.22 0.15
CA VAL A 20 4.54 -4.56 1.42
C VAL A 20 4.50 -3.36 2.34
N ILE A 21 3.90 -3.55 3.51
CA ILE A 21 3.86 -2.57 4.58
C ILE A 21 4.55 -3.20 5.77
N VAL A 22 5.52 -2.51 6.35
CA VAL A 22 6.18 -2.98 7.57
C VAL A 22 5.79 -2.03 8.69
N ASP A 23 5.15 -2.57 9.72
CA ASP A 23 5.00 -1.84 10.97
C ASP A 23 6.37 -1.74 11.64
N ARG A 24 6.92 -0.52 11.70
CA ARG A 24 8.24 -0.27 12.28
C ARG A 24 8.29 -0.49 13.78
N TYR A 25 7.15 -0.47 14.48
CA TYR A 25 7.12 -0.73 15.91
C TYR A 25 7.30 -2.23 16.22
N SER A 26 6.49 -3.09 15.59
CA SER A 26 6.56 -4.54 15.79
C SER A 26 7.54 -5.28 14.88
N ASN A 27 8.10 -4.60 13.86
CA ASN A 27 8.81 -5.22 12.73
C ASN A 27 7.99 -6.28 11.99
N THR A 28 6.66 -6.19 12.05
CA THR A 28 5.78 -7.15 11.38
C THR A 28 5.51 -6.70 9.94
N PRO A 29 5.87 -7.52 8.91
CA PRO A 29 5.50 -7.25 7.54
C PRO A 29 4.05 -7.69 7.26
N ILE A 30 3.34 -6.87 6.50
CA ILE A 30 2.00 -7.08 5.99
C ILE A 30 2.11 -7.14 4.48
N PHE A 31 1.68 -8.27 3.91
CA PHE A 31 1.73 -8.54 2.49
C PHE A 31 0.33 -8.48 1.89
N LEU A 32 0.13 -7.61 0.91
CA LEU A 32 -1.14 -7.50 0.20
C LEU A 32 -0.92 -7.90 -1.25
N PRO A 33 -1.49 -9.02 -1.71
CA PRO A 33 -1.36 -9.44 -3.09
C PRO A 33 -2.11 -8.48 -4.02
N CYS A 34 -1.49 -8.13 -5.14
CA CYS A 34 -2.05 -7.19 -6.11
C CYS A 34 -1.54 -7.48 -7.52
N HIS A 35 -1.95 -6.62 -8.45
CA HIS A 35 -1.41 -6.63 -9.81
C HIS A 35 -0.36 -5.54 -9.99
N LYS A 36 0.62 -5.76 -10.87
CA LYS A 36 1.64 -4.76 -11.21
C LYS A 36 1.03 -3.47 -11.77
N ASP A 37 -0.07 -3.61 -12.51
CA ASP A 37 -0.79 -2.53 -13.20
C ASP A 37 -1.89 -1.90 -12.33
N ASN A 38 -1.83 -2.10 -11.01
CA ASN A 38 -2.85 -1.58 -10.10
C ASN A 38 -2.87 -0.04 -10.13
N THR A 39 -4.07 0.53 -10.18
CA THR A 39 -4.24 1.99 -10.24
C THR A 39 -4.08 2.63 -8.85
N ALA A 40 -3.99 3.97 -8.80
CA ALA A 40 -4.03 4.70 -7.53
C ALA A 40 -5.29 4.39 -6.73
N MET A 41 -6.44 4.24 -7.40
CA MET A 41 -7.70 3.85 -6.75
C MET A 41 -7.64 2.42 -6.19
N GLY A 42 -7.06 1.48 -6.95
CA GLY A 42 -6.82 0.13 -6.45
C GLY A 42 -5.89 0.12 -5.23
N THR A 43 -4.93 1.03 -5.17
CA THR A 43 -4.03 1.20 -4.01
C THR A 43 -4.79 1.70 -2.78
N ALA A 44 -5.67 2.69 -2.95
CA ALA A 44 -6.55 3.16 -1.87
C ALA A 44 -7.49 2.07 -1.34
N LEU A 45 -7.97 1.18 -2.22
CA LEU A 45 -8.80 0.05 -1.80
C LEU A 45 -8.01 -0.99 -1.02
N LEU A 46 -6.75 -1.27 -1.39
CA LEU A 46 -5.87 -2.14 -0.59
C LEU A 46 -5.64 -1.56 0.81
N TRP A 47 -5.53 -0.23 0.89
CA TRP A 47 -5.31 0.47 2.16
C TRP A 47 -6.48 0.34 3.14
N SER A 48 -7.73 0.30 2.67
CA SER A 48 -8.89 0.11 3.56
C SER A 48 -8.86 -1.25 4.25
N GLY A 49 -8.41 -2.30 3.54
CA GLY A 49 -8.19 -3.62 4.12
C GLY A 49 -7.14 -3.59 5.23
N VAL A 50 -6.04 -2.86 5.02
CA VAL A 50 -4.98 -2.70 6.03
C VAL A 50 -5.51 -2.00 7.27
N ILE A 51 -6.21 -0.87 7.12
CA ILE A 51 -6.76 -0.12 8.24
C ILE A 51 -7.71 -0.99 9.06
N SER A 52 -8.50 -1.84 8.41
CA SER A 52 -9.41 -2.77 9.10
C SER A 52 -8.66 -3.76 10.01
N HIS A 53 -7.48 -4.21 9.60
CA HIS A 53 -6.69 -5.20 10.34
C HIS A 53 -5.76 -4.59 11.39
N THR A 54 -5.13 -3.45 11.11
CA THR A 54 -4.08 -2.86 11.97
C THR A 54 -4.47 -1.56 12.64
N GLY A 55 -5.60 -0.97 12.24
CA GLY A 55 -5.89 0.43 12.51
C GLY A 55 -5.07 1.36 11.61
N LEU A 56 -5.15 2.66 11.92
CA LEU A 56 -4.52 3.70 11.12
C LEU A 56 -3.09 3.99 11.60
N PHE A 57 -2.13 3.89 10.69
CA PHE A 57 -0.74 4.31 10.94
C PHE A 57 -0.65 5.84 10.97
N LYS A 58 0.04 6.39 11.98
CA LYS A 58 0.25 7.85 12.09
C LYS A 58 1.28 8.37 11.09
N ASP A 59 2.41 7.67 10.98
CA ASP A 59 3.52 8.06 10.12
C ASP A 59 3.80 6.97 9.09
N ILE A 60 3.66 7.32 7.82
CA ILE A 60 3.81 6.41 6.70
C ILE A 60 4.92 6.94 5.81
N ILE A 61 5.89 6.07 5.55
CA ILE A 61 7.02 6.33 4.64
C ILE A 61 6.85 5.39 3.45
N SER A 62 6.72 5.94 2.25
CA SER A 62 6.75 5.20 0.99
C SER A 62 7.96 5.59 0.15
N ASP A 63 8.16 4.93 -0.98
CA ASP A 63 9.01 5.46 -2.04
C ASP A 63 8.22 6.50 -2.86
N ARG A 64 8.86 7.03 -3.91
CA ARG A 64 8.27 8.01 -4.84
C ARG A 64 7.52 7.37 -6.01
N ASP A 65 7.00 6.15 -5.85
CA ASP A 65 6.20 5.51 -6.90
C ASP A 65 4.98 6.40 -7.25
N PRO A 66 4.66 6.59 -8.55
CA PRO A 66 3.56 7.46 -8.99
C PRO A 66 2.20 7.14 -8.35
N LYS A 67 1.98 5.90 -7.91
CA LYS A 67 0.75 5.51 -7.22
C LYS A 67 0.62 6.22 -5.87
N PHE A 68 1.72 6.32 -5.12
CA PHE A 68 1.78 6.98 -3.82
C PHE A 68 1.80 8.50 -3.93
N THR A 69 2.54 9.04 -4.89
CA THR A 69 2.61 10.50 -5.12
C THR A 69 1.38 11.05 -5.84
N SER A 70 0.45 10.19 -6.27
CA SER A 70 -0.80 10.62 -6.89
C SER A 70 -1.62 11.55 -5.98
N ALA A 71 -2.38 12.46 -6.60
CA ALA A 71 -3.28 13.35 -5.88
C ALA A 71 -4.32 12.57 -5.06
N LEU A 72 -4.75 11.40 -5.55
CA LEU A 72 -5.69 10.54 -4.85
C LEU A 72 -5.11 10.03 -3.53
N CYS A 73 -3.92 9.42 -3.55
CA CYS A 73 -3.29 8.91 -2.33
C CYS A 73 -2.95 10.05 -1.36
N THR A 74 -2.35 11.14 -1.85
CA THR A 74 -2.01 12.29 -1.00
C THR A 74 -3.24 12.89 -0.31
N ASN A 75 -4.33 13.11 -1.05
CA ASN A 75 -5.57 13.65 -0.48
C ASN A 75 -6.23 12.67 0.50
N LEU A 76 -6.21 11.38 0.20
CA LEU A 76 -6.74 10.33 1.08
C LEU A 76 -5.98 10.26 2.41
N HIS A 77 -4.65 10.29 2.38
CA HIS A 77 -3.84 10.31 3.59
C HIS A 77 -3.98 11.62 4.39
N ARG A 78 -4.18 12.75 3.70
CA ARG A 78 -4.52 14.02 4.35
C ARG A 78 -5.88 13.97 5.04
N LEU A 79 -6.90 13.35 4.44
CA LEU A 79 -8.22 13.16 5.05
C LEU A 79 -8.16 12.26 6.28
N PHE A 80 -7.31 11.23 6.25
CA PHE A 80 -7.07 10.37 7.41
C PHE A 80 -6.22 11.03 8.50
N GLY A 81 -5.62 12.20 8.25
CA GLY A 81 -4.74 12.87 9.22
C GLY A 81 -3.43 12.13 9.44
N THR A 82 -2.97 11.35 8.46
CA THR A 82 -1.70 10.62 8.51
C THR A 82 -0.56 11.46 7.93
N ASN A 83 0.61 11.44 8.57
CA ASN A 83 1.82 12.02 8.01
C ASN A 83 2.36 11.09 6.92
N PHE A 84 2.09 11.45 5.68
CA PHE A 84 2.52 10.69 4.51
C PHE A 84 3.76 11.32 3.88
N THR A 85 4.86 10.56 3.87
CA THR A 85 6.18 11.02 3.40
C THR A 85 6.76 10.01 2.40
N PHE A 86 7.56 10.51 1.46
CA PHE A 86 8.13 9.76 0.33
C PHE A 86 9.59 10.14 0.06
#